data_AF-A0A660XZI1-F1
#
_entry.id   AF-A0A660XZI1-F1
#
_cell.length_a   1.000
_cell.length_b   1.000
_cell.length_c   1.000
_cell.angle_alpha   90.00
_cell.angle_beta   90.00
_cell.angle_gamma   90.00
#
_symmetry.space_group_name_H-M   'P 1'
#
loop_
_entity.id
_entity.type
_entity.pdbx_description
1 polymer ?
#
loop_
_entity_poly.entity_id
_entity_poly.type
_entity_poly.pdbx_seq_one_letter_code
_entity_poly.pdbx_strand_id
1 'polypeptide(L)' 'QQPGYYEMQWDGRNKAGQAVSSGIYLYRIQAGSYVKTQKMVLMK' A
#
# COMPACT_ATOMS: atom_id res chain seq x y z
N GLN A 1 -9.77 1.84 -15.57
CA GLN A 1 -9.62 0.39 -15.28
C GLN A 1 -10.99 -0.25 -15.42
N GLN A 2 -11.06 -1.48 -15.93
CA GLN A 2 -12.30 -2.24 -15.92
C GLN A 2 -12.58 -2.76 -14.50
N PRO A 3 -13.82 -3.13 -14.16
CA PRO A 3 -14.10 -3.81 -12.91
C PRO A 3 -13.36 -5.15 -12.84
N GLY A 4 -12.80 -5.48 -11.68
CA GLY A 4 -12.07 -6.73 -11.48
C GLY A 4 -11.31 -6.77 -10.16
N TYR A 5 -10.69 -7.91 -9.88
CA TYR A 5 -9.78 -8.08 -8.75
C TYR A 5 -8.37 -7.66 -9.17
N TYR A 6 -7.72 -6.88 -8.30
CA TYR A 6 -6.37 -6.37 -8.51
C TYR A 6 -5.54 -6.64 -7.26
N GLU A 7 -4.31 -7.09 -7.46
CA GLU A 7 -3.34 -7.30 -6.40
C GLU A 7 -2.12 -6.40 -6.63
N MET A 8 -1.61 -5.82 -5.55
CA MET A 8 -0.39 -5.03 -5.56
C MET A 8 0.39 -5.36 -4.29
N GLN A 9 1.66 -5.72 -4.46
CA GLN A 9 2.60 -5.91 -3.37
C GLN A 9 3.51 -4.68 -3.27
N TRP A 10 3.60 -4.09 -2.08
CA TRP A 10 4.61 -3.08 -1.81
C TRP A 10 5.96 -3.76 -1.54
N ASP A 11 7.01 -3.20 -2.14
CA ASP A 11 8.38 -3.71 -2.08
C ASP A 11 9.15 -3.30 -0.81
N GLY A 12 8.49 -2.57 0.11
CA GLY A 12 9.13 -2.06 1.32
C GLY A 12 10.10 -0.91 1.05
N ARG A 13 9.97 -0.19 -0.07
CA ARG A 13 10.83 0.96 -0.39
C ARG A 13 10.09 2.29 -0.34
N ASN A 14 10.82 3.33 0.04
CA ASN A 14 10.34 4.72 -0.03
C ASN A 14 10.53 5.29 -1.45
N LYS A 15 10.14 6.56 -1.65
CA LYS A 15 10.26 7.26 -2.94
C LYS A 15 11.69 7.44 -3.45
N ALA A 16 12.69 7.37 -2.57
CA ALA A 16 14.10 7.41 -2.94
C ALA A 16 14.67 6.02 -3.27
N GLY A 17 13.82 4.98 -3.31
CA GLY A 17 14.24 3.59 -3.55
C GLY A 17 14.93 2.94 -2.35
N GLN A 18 14.90 3.56 -1.17
CA GLN A 18 15.53 3.04 0.04
C GLN A 18 14.58 2.11 0.78
N ALA A 19 15.10 0.97 1.26
CA ALA A 19 14.33 0.06 2.10
C ALA A 19 13.99 0.72 3.44
N VAL A 20 12.76 0.53 3.90
CA VAL A 20 12.30 1.07 5.19
C VAL A 20 12.32 0.02 6.30
N SER A 21 12.19 0.47 7.55
CA SER A 21 12.21 -0.40 8.72
C SER A 21 10.95 -1.27 8.84
N SER A 22 11.05 -2.38 9.56
CA SER A 22 9.86 -3.13 9.97
C SER A 22 8.92 -2.23 10.77
N GLY A 23 7.62 -2.37 10.55
CA GLY A 23 6.63 -1.51 11.19
C GLY A 23 5.25 -1.56 10.55
N ILE A 24 4.35 -0.74 11.08
CA ILE A 24 2.99 -0.57 10.57
C ILE A 24 2.97 0.62 9.62
N TYR A 25 2.50 0.38 8.40
CA TYR A 25 2.34 1.38 7.35
C TYR A 25 0.87 1.55 7.01
N LEU A 26 0.42 2.79 6.92
CA LEU A 26 -0.95 3.11 6.52
C LEU A 26 -0.99 3.39 5.02
N TYR A 27 -2.00 2.85 4.35
CA TYR A 27 -2.28 3.15 2.95
C TYR A 27 -3.75 3.48 2.74
N ARG A 28 -4.03 4.21 1.65
CA ARG A 28 -5.38 4.65 1.27
C ARG A 28 -5.68 4.21 -0.14
N ILE A 29 -6.80 3.50 -0.33
CA ILE A 29 -7.38 3.23 -1.65
C ILE A 29 -8.47 4.26 -1.92
N GLN A 30 -8.47 4.85 -3.11
CA GLN A 30 -9.48 5.79 -3.56
C GLN A 30 -10.01 5.38 -4.94
N ALA A 31 -11.33 5.25 -5.07
CA ALA A 31 -12.02 4.91 -6.32
C ALA A 31 -13.27 5.79 -6.46
N GLY A 32 -13.16 6.90 -7.19
CA GLY A 32 -14.21 7.92 -7.24
C GLY A 32 -14.48 8.50 -5.84
N SER A 33 -15.72 8.39 -5.37
CA SER A 33 -16.14 8.81 -4.03
C SER A 33 -15.80 7.79 -2.92
N TYR A 34 -15.41 6.57 -3.27
CA TYR A 34 -15.02 5.55 -2.30
C TYR A 34 -13.60 5.80 -1.78
N VAL A 35 -13.44 5.82 -0.45
CA VAL A 35 -12.15 5.95 0.23
C VAL A 35 -12.06 4.90 1.33
N LYS A 36 -10.98 4.11 1.34
CA LYS A 36 -10.68 3.13 2.40
C LYS A 36 -9.25 3.29 2.87
N THR A 37 -9.06 3.47 4.17
CA THR A 37 -7.74 3.41 4.82
C THR A 37 -7.54 2.03 5.42
N GLN A 38 -6.34 1.48 5.28
CA GLN A 38 -5.95 0.17 5.81
C GLN A 38 -4.51 0.24 6.32
N LYS A 39 -4.14 -0.73 7.16
CA LYS A 39 -2.78 -0.91 7.66
C LYS A 39 -2.12 -2.12 7.02
N MET A 40 -0.82 -2.02 6.80
CA MET A 40 0.07 -3.07 6.33
C MET A 40 1.18 -3.25 7.36
N VAL A 41 1.60 -4.49 7.61
CA VAL A 41 2.71 -4.79 8.52
C VAL A 41 3.88 -5.25 7.67
N LEU A 42 4.99 -4.53 7.75
CA LEU A 42 6.26 -4.95 7.15
C LEU A 42 7.10 -5.62 8.24
N MET A 43 7.42 -6.89 8.03
CA MET A 43 8.34 -7.67 8.85
C MET A 43 9.61 -7.93 8.03
N LYS A 44 10.78 -7.92 8.68
CA LYS A 44 12.05 -8.33 8.06
C LYS A 44 12.34 -9.78 8.39
#